data_AF-A0A2G4F6W4-F1
#
_entry.id   AF-A0A2G4F6W4-F1
#
_cell.length_a   1.000
_cell.length_b   1.000
_cell.length_c   1.000
_cell.angle_alpha   90.00
_cell.angle_beta   90.00
_cell.angle_gamma   90.00
#
_symmetry.space_group_name_H-M   'P 1'
#
loop_
_entity.id
_entity.type
_entity.pdbx_description
1 polymer ?
#
loop_
_entity_poly.entity_id
_entity_poly.type
_entity_poly.pdbx_seq_one_letter_code
_entity_poly.pdbx_strand_id
1 'polypeptide(L)'
;MNPLPHLRPPGATLRPRLKACRVLGIDLGTTNSSVAQLSWSPLSPDEITMAECLEIAQPTLSGEFTSVLLPSVVSHFSDRQLIGEGARRCLSRSVELGLRPNANYLAEAKNEMGIGRLYPQAKAGCRTPAEVSGQILRFLRDQVAGPVARSVVTVPASFQISQREDTLLAADLGGLTLGHGDLLDEPLAAFLDFIARQGHAALDGISEETE
;
A
#
# COMPACT_ATOMS: atom_id res chain seq x y z
N MET A 1 12.36 32.44 20.18
CA MET A 1 13.59 31.98 20.89
C MET A 1 13.35 30.54 21.32
N ASN A 2 14.20 29.59 20.94
CA ASN A 2 14.02 28.17 21.26
C ASN A 2 14.33 27.95 22.75
N PRO A 3 13.39 27.47 23.59
CA PRO A 3 13.59 27.35 25.04
C PRO A 3 14.37 26.08 25.46
N LEU A 4 14.54 25.12 24.55
CA LEU A 4 15.20 23.83 24.82
C LEU A 4 16.61 23.93 25.45
N PRO A 5 17.46 24.92 25.12
CA PRO A 5 18.77 25.07 25.74
C PRO A 5 18.72 25.36 27.25
N HIS A 6 17.65 25.98 27.76
CA HIS A 6 17.51 26.35 29.17
C HIS A 6 16.91 25.23 30.03
N LEU A 7 16.30 24.23 29.39
CA LEU A 7 15.67 23.08 30.06
C LEU A 7 16.58 21.84 30.10
N ARG A 8 17.81 21.93 29.57
CA ARG A 8 18.74 20.82 29.45
C ARG A 8 19.69 20.77 30.66
N PRO A 9 19.73 19.65 31.43
CA PRO A 9 20.73 19.46 32.46
C PRO A 9 22.16 19.47 31.88
N PRO A 10 23.14 20.10 32.54
CA PRO A 10 24.55 20.07 32.10
C PRO A 10 25.03 18.62 31.93
N GLY A 11 25.57 18.30 30.76
CA GLY A 11 26.07 16.96 30.43
C GLY A 11 25.03 15.97 29.87
N ALA A 12 23.73 16.29 29.86
CA ALA A 12 22.72 15.41 29.29
C ALA A 12 22.87 15.35 27.75
N THR A 13 23.02 14.19 27.13
CA THR A 13 22.93 14.04 25.66
C THR A 13 21.47 13.75 25.30
N LEU A 14 20.84 14.61 24.49
CA LEU A 14 19.58 14.23 23.82
C LEU A 14 19.94 13.21 22.75
N ARG A 15 19.91 11.93 23.10
CA ARG A 15 19.80 10.89 22.10
C ARG A 15 18.30 10.81 21.80
N PRO A 16 17.82 11.16 20.59
CA PRO A 16 16.53 10.63 20.19
C PRO A 16 16.68 9.13 20.35
N ARG A 17 15.90 8.50 21.25
CA ARG A 17 15.85 7.04 21.39
C ARG A 17 15.12 6.52 20.16
N LEU A 18 15.74 6.70 18.99
CA LEU A 18 15.33 6.05 17.77
C LEU A 18 15.40 4.56 18.09
N LYS A 19 14.30 3.87 17.84
CA LYS A 19 14.22 2.41 17.96
C LYS A 19 14.41 1.85 16.56
N ALA A 20 14.87 0.61 16.48
CA ALA A 20 14.76 -0.11 15.22
C ALA A 20 13.31 -0.09 14.75
N CYS A 21 13.10 0.16 13.46
CA CYS A 21 11.78 0.27 12.89
C CYS A 21 11.70 -0.54 11.60
N ARG A 22 10.51 -1.09 11.37
CA ARG A 22 10.12 -1.67 10.09
C ARG A 22 9.03 -0.79 9.51
N VAL A 23 9.14 -0.44 8.24
CA VAL A 23 8.15 0.34 7.52
C VAL A 23 7.66 -0.41 6.30
N LEU A 24 6.43 -0.13 5.88
CA LEU A 24 5.83 -0.68 4.67
C LEU A 24 5.62 0.42 3.63
N GLY A 25 5.92 0.11 2.38
CA GLY A 25 5.44 0.84 1.22
C GLY A 25 4.44 -0.03 0.47
N ILE A 26 3.23 0.46 0.24
CA ILE A 26 2.18 -0.29 -0.46
C ILE A 26 1.83 0.45 -1.74
N ASP A 27 2.02 -0.22 -2.87
CA ASP A 27 1.45 0.23 -4.12
C ASP A 27 0.04 -0.34 -4.26
N LEU A 28 -0.97 0.49 -4.02
CA LEU A 28 -2.36 0.11 -4.20
C LEU A 28 -2.74 0.45 -5.64
N GLY A 29 -2.45 -0.39 -6.63
CA GLY A 29 -2.74 -0.09 -8.04
C GLY A 29 -4.16 -0.44 -8.49
N THR A 30 -4.55 0.04 -9.67
CA THR A 30 -5.85 -0.24 -10.30
C THR A 30 -6.00 -1.71 -10.68
N THR A 31 -4.95 -2.29 -11.27
CA THR A 31 -4.93 -3.67 -11.77
C THR A 31 -4.24 -4.63 -10.81
N ASN A 32 -3.08 -4.23 -10.28
CA ASN A 32 -2.32 -5.00 -9.32
C ASN A 32 -1.87 -4.09 -8.20
N SER A 33 -1.70 -4.68 -7.02
CA SER A 33 -1.12 -4.06 -5.85
C SER A 33 0.12 -4.86 -5.42
N SER A 34 0.99 -4.22 -4.65
CA SER A 34 2.16 -4.86 -4.05
C SER A 34 2.50 -4.22 -2.71
N VAL A 35 3.29 -4.91 -1.90
CA VAL A 35 3.82 -4.39 -0.65
C VAL A 35 5.32 -4.65 -0.59
N ALA A 36 6.06 -3.62 -0.19
CA ALA A 36 7.47 -3.70 0.11
C ALA A 36 7.72 -3.33 1.57
N GLN A 37 8.79 -3.87 2.13
CA GLN A 37 9.23 -3.54 3.48
C GLN A 37 10.67 -3.02 3.49
N LEU A 38 10.96 -2.20 4.48
CA LEU A 38 12.31 -1.75 4.80
C LEU A 38 12.48 -1.77 6.32
N SER A 39 13.64 -2.23 6.80
CA SER A 39 13.99 -2.18 8.21
C SER A 39 15.21 -1.30 8.42
N TRP A 40 15.20 -0.50 9.49
CA TRP A 40 16.30 0.36 9.87
C TRP A 40 16.59 0.20 11.36
N SER A 41 17.86 0.29 11.75
CA SER A 41 18.31 0.15 13.13
C SER A 41 19.26 1.27 13.54
N PRO A 42 19.07 1.88 14.72
CA PRO A 42 20.02 2.86 15.25
C PRO A 42 21.39 2.26 15.59
N LEU A 43 21.51 0.93 15.63
CA LEU A 43 22.78 0.23 15.87
C LEU A 43 23.66 0.21 14.60
N SER A 44 23.05 0.29 13.43
CA SER A 44 23.70 0.38 12.12
C SER A 44 23.05 1.51 11.32
N PRO A 45 23.23 2.78 11.71
CA PRO A 45 22.49 3.90 11.13
C PRO A 45 22.76 4.10 9.64
N ASP A 46 23.96 3.71 9.18
CA ASP A 46 24.41 3.83 7.79
C ASP A 46 24.00 2.62 6.92
N GLU A 47 23.48 1.55 7.54
CA GLU A 47 22.98 0.37 6.83
C GLU A 47 21.47 0.49 6.61
N ILE A 48 21.07 1.20 5.55
CA ILE A 48 19.69 1.16 5.06
C ILE A 48 19.60 0.02 4.05
N THR A 49 18.90 -1.06 4.43
CA THR A 49 18.60 -2.15 3.48
C THR A 49 17.72 -1.61 2.36
N MET A 50 17.97 -2.05 1.12
CA MET A 50 17.05 -1.75 0.03
C MET A 50 15.65 -2.26 0.37
N ALA A 51 14.63 -1.55 -0.10
CA ALA A 51 13.26 -2.01 0.02
C ALA A 51 13.10 -3.35 -0.73
N GLU A 52 12.47 -4.32 -0.06
CA GLU A 52 12.20 -5.64 -0.60
C GLU A 52 10.69 -5.79 -0.79
N CYS A 53 10.28 -6.12 -2.01
CA CYS A 53 8.89 -6.47 -2.28
C CYS A 53 8.59 -7.88 -1.76
N LEU A 54 7.49 -8.03 -1.03
CA LEU A 54 7.11 -9.29 -0.42
C LEU A 54 6.40 -10.19 -1.43
N GLU A 55 6.73 -11.47 -1.41
CA GLU A 55 5.93 -12.49 -2.07
C GLU A 55 4.66 -12.77 -1.26
N ILE A 56 3.51 -12.62 -1.91
CA ILE A 56 2.20 -12.74 -1.29
C ILE A 56 1.56 -14.06 -1.70
N ALA A 57 1.24 -14.89 -0.71
CA ALA A 57 0.50 -16.13 -0.87
C ALA A 57 -0.99 -15.83 -1.10
N GLN A 58 -1.54 -16.27 -2.23
CA GLN A 58 -2.88 -15.95 -2.72
C GLN A 58 -3.68 -17.24 -2.86
N PRO A 59 -4.64 -17.52 -1.96
CA PRO A 59 -5.50 -18.69 -2.07
C PRO A 59 -6.30 -18.67 -3.37
N THR A 60 -6.36 -19.82 -4.05
CA THR A 60 -7.12 -20.03 -5.28
C THR A 60 -8.06 -21.24 -5.13
N LEU A 61 -8.93 -21.46 -6.11
CA LEU A 61 -9.76 -22.68 -6.16
C LEU A 61 -8.97 -23.97 -6.38
N SER A 62 -7.71 -23.88 -6.79
CA SER A 62 -6.85 -25.02 -7.17
C SER A 62 -5.61 -25.16 -6.28
N GLY A 63 -5.57 -24.49 -5.13
CA GLY A 63 -4.40 -24.43 -4.25
C GLY A 63 -3.96 -23.00 -3.99
N GLU A 64 -2.67 -22.75 -3.85
CA GLU A 64 -2.09 -21.43 -3.56
C GLU A 64 -1.27 -20.92 -4.74
N PHE A 65 -1.28 -19.61 -4.95
CA PHE A 65 -0.41 -18.92 -5.90
C PHE A 65 0.39 -17.85 -5.18
N THR A 66 1.69 -17.83 -5.35
CA THR A 66 2.58 -16.87 -4.67
C THR A 66 3.24 -15.96 -5.70
N SER A 67 3.18 -14.65 -5.46
CA SER A 67 3.78 -13.63 -6.33
C SER A 67 3.89 -12.31 -5.58
N VAL A 68 4.84 -11.47 -5.98
CA VAL A 68 4.93 -10.06 -5.53
C VAL A 68 3.70 -9.24 -5.95
N LEU A 69 3.09 -9.60 -7.08
CA LEU A 69 1.90 -8.92 -7.59
C LEU A 69 0.63 -9.58 -7.06
N LEU A 70 -0.22 -8.77 -6.44
CA LEU A 70 -1.57 -9.11 -6.01
C LEU A 70 -2.57 -8.42 -6.96
N PRO A 71 -3.33 -9.13 -7.80
CA PRO A 71 -4.41 -8.52 -8.56
C PRO A 71 -5.39 -7.75 -7.66
N SER A 72 -5.74 -6.52 -8.04
CA SER A 72 -6.64 -5.64 -7.28
C SER A 72 -8.10 -6.02 -7.51
N VAL A 73 -8.45 -7.25 -7.13
CA VAL A 73 -9.76 -7.85 -7.38
C VAL A 73 -10.23 -8.59 -6.13
N VAL A 74 -11.52 -8.43 -5.81
CA VAL A 74 -12.23 -9.16 -4.76
C VAL A 74 -13.38 -9.93 -5.39
N SER A 75 -13.54 -11.20 -5.06
CA SER A 75 -14.70 -11.99 -5.49
C SER A 75 -15.34 -12.74 -4.32
N HIS A 76 -16.65 -12.95 -4.44
CA HIS A 76 -17.44 -13.69 -3.46
C HIS A 76 -18.26 -14.79 -4.16
N PHE A 77 -18.16 -16.02 -3.66
CA PHE A 77 -19.02 -17.13 -4.10
C PHE A 77 -19.11 -18.17 -2.98
N SER A 78 -20.28 -18.81 -2.82
CA SER A 78 -20.50 -19.88 -1.82
C SER A 78 -19.90 -19.55 -0.43
N ASP A 79 -20.16 -18.32 0.04
CA ASP A 79 -19.65 -17.72 1.29
C ASP A 79 -18.14 -17.54 1.43
N ARG A 80 -17.37 -17.87 0.40
CA ARG A 80 -15.93 -17.61 0.34
C ARG A 80 -15.66 -16.24 -0.25
N GLN A 81 -14.67 -15.56 0.30
CA GLN A 81 -14.06 -14.37 -0.29
C GLN A 81 -12.69 -14.77 -0.82
N LEU A 82 -12.44 -14.49 -2.10
CA LEU A 82 -11.09 -14.53 -2.65
C LEU A 82 -10.64 -13.11 -2.99
N ILE A 83 -9.34 -12.87 -2.85
CA ILE A 83 -8.66 -11.62 -3.21
C ILE A 83 -7.47 -12.00 -4.09
N GLY A 84 -7.05 -11.12 -4.99
CA GLY A 84 -5.85 -11.37 -5.78
C GLY A 84 -6.07 -12.37 -6.89
N GLU A 85 -5.07 -13.24 -7.08
CA GLU A 85 -5.06 -14.24 -8.12
C GLU A 85 -6.25 -15.21 -8.02
N GLY A 86 -6.63 -15.57 -6.78
CA GLY A 86 -7.81 -16.38 -6.53
C GLY A 86 -9.08 -15.75 -7.09
N ALA A 87 -9.26 -14.45 -6.87
CA ALA A 87 -10.40 -13.71 -7.40
C ALA A 87 -10.33 -13.57 -8.92
N ARG A 88 -9.18 -13.15 -9.44
CA ARG A 88 -8.94 -12.94 -10.88
C ARG A 88 -9.22 -14.19 -11.70
N ARG A 89 -8.74 -15.36 -11.25
CA ARG A 89 -8.95 -16.65 -11.95
C ARG A 89 -10.39 -17.10 -11.98
N CYS A 90 -11.23 -16.65 -11.05
CA CYS A 90 -12.65 -17.01 -11.08
C CYS A 90 -13.39 -16.42 -12.28
N LEU A 91 -12.86 -15.37 -12.92
CA LEU A 91 -13.51 -14.72 -14.06
C LEU A 91 -13.74 -15.68 -15.24
N SER A 92 -12.80 -16.61 -15.51
CA SER A 92 -12.93 -17.61 -16.58
C SER A 92 -14.06 -18.62 -16.32
N ARG A 93 -14.49 -18.75 -15.06
CA ARG A 93 -15.59 -19.60 -14.59
C ARG A 93 -16.77 -18.77 -14.09
N SER A 94 -16.90 -17.53 -14.53
CA SER A 94 -17.89 -16.57 -14.03
C SER A 94 -19.33 -17.09 -14.13
N VAL A 95 -19.72 -17.75 -15.22
CA VAL A 95 -21.06 -18.33 -15.39
C VAL A 95 -21.32 -19.44 -14.38
N GLU A 96 -20.36 -20.36 -14.24
CA GLU A 96 -20.44 -21.49 -13.30
C GLU A 96 -20.51 -21.01 -11.84
N LEU A 97 -19.71 -20.01 -11.50
CA LEU A 97 -19.60 -19.45 -10.15
C LEU A 97 -20.64 -18.35 -9.86
N GLY A 98 -21.48 -18.01 -10.83
CA GLY A 98 -22.50 -16.96 -10.70
C GLY A 98 -21.93 -15.56 -10.43
N LEU A 99 -20.75 -15.26 -10.97
CA LEU A 99 -20.08 -13.98 -10.77
C LEU A 99 -20.68 -12.88 -11.64
N ARG A 100 -20.94 -11.74 -11.00
CA ARG A 100 -21.53 -10.54 -11.58
C ARG A 100 -20.67 -9.33 -11.20
N PRO A 101 -20.25 -8.51 -12.19
CA PRO A 101 -19.55 -7.26 -11.92
C PRO A 101 -20.32 -6.36 -10.96
N ASN A 102 -19.63 -5.65 -10.08
CA ASN A 102 -20.22 -4.69 -9.12
C ASN A 102 -21.23 -5.33 -8.13
N ALA A 103 -21.19 -6.66 -8.01
CA ALA A 103 -21.95 -7.41 -7.00
C ALA A 103 -21.01 -8.35 -6.25
N ASN A 104 -20.57 -9.43 -6.87
CA ASN A 104 -19.70 -10.44 -6.26
C ASN A 104 -18.41 -10.69 -7.04
N TYR A 105 -18.12 -9.83 -8.02
CA TYR A 105 -16.82 -9.68 -8.65
C TYR A 105 -16.52 -8.18 -8.78
N LEU A 106 -15.51 -7.72 -8.03
CA LEU A 106 -15.18 -6.31 -7.83
C LEU A 106 -13.73 -6.10 -8.25
N ALA A 107 -13.54 -5.46 -9.40
CA ALA A 107 -12.24 -5.16 -9.99
C ALA A 107 -12.18 -3.66 -10.30
N GLU A 108 -10.97 -3.12 -10.45
CA GLU A 108 -10.73 -1.72 -10.85
C GLU A 108 -11.37 -0.67 -9.93
N ALA A 109 -11.69 -1.02 -8.68
CA ALA A 109 -12.32 -0.13 -7.71
C ALA A 109 -11.56 1.18 -7.52
N LYS A 110 -10.21 1.17 -7.66
CA LYS A 110 -9.37 2.38 -7.56
C LYS A 110 -9.79 3.47 -8.56
N ASN A 111 -10.29 3.12 -9.75
CA ASN A 111 -10.77 4.10 -10.74
C ASN A 111 -12.05 4.82 -10.31
N GLU A 112 -12.81 4.22 -9.39
CA GLU A 112 -14.08 4.74 -8.90
C GLU A 112 -13.96 5.41 -7.51
N MET A 113 -12.73 5.54 -6.98
CA MET A 113 -12.46 6.27 -5.74
C MET A 113 -12.84 7.75 -5.90
N GLY A 114 -13.32 8.37 -4.83
CA GLY A 114 -13.58 9.80 -4.71
C GLY A 114 -14.80 10.33 -5.48
N ILE A 115 -15.54 9.46 -6.20
CA ILE A 115 -16.73 9.83 -6.98
C ILE A 115 -18.06 9.39 -6.35
N GLY A 116 -18.03 8.85 -5.12
CA GLY A 116 -19.24 8.45 -4.40
C GLY A 116 -19.96 7.22 -5.00
N ARG A 117 -19.21 6.35 -5.69
CA ARG A 117 -19.74 5.13 -6.28
C ARG A 117 -20.26 4.16 -5.21
N LEU A 118 -21.41 3.54 -5.50
CA LEU A 118 -22.00 2.48 -4.69
C LEU A 118 -22.19 1.20 -5.51
N TYR A 119 -22.00 0.06 -4.85
CA TYR A 119 -22.27 -1.28 -5.35
C TYR A 119 -23.40 -1.91 -4.51
N PRO A 120 -24.69 -1.61 -4.81
CA PRO A 120 -25.79 -1.99 -3.92
C PRO A 120 -25.99 -3.50 -3.76
N GLN A 121 -25.57 -4.26 -4.77
CA GLN A 121 -25.66 -5.71 -4.80
C GLN A 121 -24.45 -6.39 -4.17
N ALA A 122 -23.42 -5.63 -3.78
CA ALA A 122 -22.23 -6.18 -3.17
C ALA A 122 -22.44 -6.56 -1.70
N LYS A 123 -21.66 -7.55 -1.26
CA LYS A 123 -21.63 -7.99 0.14
C LYS A 123 -21.23 -6.83 1.05
N ALA A 124 -21.74 -6.82 2.28
CA ALA A 124 -21.35 -5.82 3.27
C ALA A 124 -19.82 -5.81 3.46
N GLY A 125 -19.24 -4.60 3.55
CA GLY A 125 -17.78 -4.43 3.57
C GLY A 125 -17.11 -4.42 2.19
N CYS A 126 -17.91 -4.32 1.11
CA CYS A 126 -17.48 -4.24 -0.29
C CYS A 126 -18.47 -3.41 -1.15
N ARG A 127 -19.28 -2.54 -0.55
CA ARG A 127 -20.31 -1.71 -1.19
C ARG A 127 -19.80 -0.38 -1.72
N THR A 128 -18.59 0.02 -1.36
CA THR A 128 -17.91 1.20 -1.91
C THR A 128 -16.54 0.83 -2.47
N PRO A 129 -15.98 1.65 -3.38
CA PRO A 129 -14.59 1.53 -3.82
C PRO A 129 -13.60 1.48 -2.65
N ALA A 130 -13.77 2.36 -1.66
CA ALA A 130 -12.92 2.40 -0.47
C ALA A 130 -13.00 1.10 0.34
N GLU A 131 -14.18 0.50 0.48
CA GLU A 131 -14.35 -0.81 1.13
C GLU A 131 -13.64 -1.94 0.37
N VAL A 132 -13.75 -1.97 -0.96
CA VAL A 132 -13.06 -2.95 -1.81
C VAL A 132 -11.54 -2.81 -1.72
N SER A 133 -11.05 -1.58 -1.87
CA SER A 133 -9.63 -1.26 -1.68
C SER A 133 -9.15 -1.60 -0.27
N GLY A 134 -9.99 -1.40 0.75
CA GLY A 134 -9.70 -1.79 2.13
C GLY A 134 -9.54 -3.30 2.32
N GLN A 135 -10.30 -4.13 1.59
CA GLN A 135 -10.08 -5.58 1.59
C GLN A 135 -8.69 -5.95 1.02
N ILE A 136 -8.27 -5.27 -0.05
CA ILE A 136 -6.95 -5.50 -0.68
C ILE A 136 -5.83 -5.08 0.29
N LEU A 137 -5.94 -3.90 0.90
CA LEU A 137 -4.97 -3.40 1.87
C LEU A 137 -4.89 -4.29 3.12
N ARG A 138 -6.04 -4.74 3.62
CA ARG A 138 -6.12 -5.72 4.72
C ARG A 138 -5.38 -7.00 4.39
N PHE A 139 -5.62 -7.53 3.19
CA PHE A 139 -4.99 -8.76 2.71
C PHE A 139 -3.47 -8.62 2.66
N LEU A 140 -2.95 -7.52 2.10
CA LEU A 140 -1.51 -7.26 2.07
C LEU A 140 -0.90 -7.11 3.47
N ARG A 141 -1.57 -6.36 4.37
CA ARG A 141 -1.10 -6.16 5.74
C ARG A 141 -1.00 -7.49 6.51
N ASP A 142 -2.00 -8.35 6.39
CA ASP A 142 -2.07 -9.60 7.15
C ASP A 142 -0.98 -10.61 6.76
N GLN A 143 -0.32 -10.40 5.62
CA GLN A 143 0.83 -11.18 5.15
C GLN A 143 2.16 -10.70 5.75
N VAL A 144 2.17 -9.51 6.38
CA VAL A 144 3.36 -8.96 7.01
C VAL A 144 3.42 -9.42 8.46
N ALA A 145 4.37 -10.32 8.75
CA ALA A 145 4.60 -10.78 10.12
C ALA A 145 5.35 -9.74 10.97
N GLY A 146 4.90 -9.58 12.21
CA GLY A 146 5.56 -8.75 13.23
C GLY A 146 5.16 -7.27 13.21
N PRO A 147 5.73 -6.46 14.11
CA PRO A 147 5.35 -5.07 14.27
C PRO A 147 5.83 -4.20 13.11
N VAL A 148 4.93 -3.34 12.62
CA VAL A 148 5.21 -2.30 11.63
C VAL A 148 5.09 -0.94 12.32
N ALA A 149 6.12 -0.10 12.16
CA ALA A 149 6.17 1.22 12.78
C ALA A 149 5.36 2.26 11.99
N ARG A 150 5.36 2.16 10.66
CA ARG A 150 4.66 3.08 9.76
C ARG A 150 4.42 2.42 8.41
N SER A 151 3.33 2.80 7.75
CA SER A 151 3.04 2.39 6.38
C SER A 151 2.87 3.65 5.52
N VAL A 152 3.21 3.54 4.24
CA VAL A 152 2.99 4.56 3.21
C VAL A 152 2.25 3.90 2.06
N VAL A 153 1.23 4.56 1.51
CA VAL A 153 0.47 4.08 0.35
C VAL A 153 0.68 5.02 -0.82
N THR A 154 0.97 4.48 -2.01
CA THR A 154 1.10 5.32 -3.20
C THR A 154 -0.25 5.66 -3.82
N VAL A 155 -0.35 6.85 -4.41
CA VAL A 155 -1.52 7.32 -5.15
C VAL A 155 -1.09 8.01 -6.46
N PRO A 156 -1.93 8.05 -7.50
CA PRO A 156 -1.62 8.80 -8.70
C PRO A 156 -1.44 10.29 -8.38
N ALA A 157 -0.45 10.93 -9.00
CA ALA A 157 -0.22 12.37 -8.79
C ALA A 157 -1.45 13.23 -9.15
N SER A 158 -2.28 12.77 -10.09
CA SER A 158 -3.52 13.42 -10.51
C SER A 158 -4.70 13.25 -9.55
N PHE A 159 -4.57 12.42 -8.49
CA PHE A 159 -5.64 12.21 -7.53
C PHE A 159 -6.05 13.49 -6.84
N GLN A 160 -7.35 13.80 -6.96
CA GLN A 160 -8.01 14.89 -6.27
C GLN A 160 -8.15 14.58 -4.77
N ILE A 161 -8.51 15.60 -3.97
CA ILE A 161 -8.68 15.47 -2.53
C ILE A 161 -9.64 14.32 -2.19
N SER A 162 -10.81 14.23 -2.82
CA SER A 162 -11.78 13.17 -2.54
C SER A 162 -11.25 11.75 -2.79
N GLN A 163 -10.39 11.57 -3.80
CA GLN A 163 -9.77 10.28 -4.11
C GLN A 163 -8.69 9.91 -3.08
N ARG A 164 -7.98 10.91 -2.55
CA ARG A 164 -7.03 10.72 -1.44
C ARG A 164 -7.75 10.40 -0.14
N GLU A 165 -8.87 11.07 0.16
CA GLU A 165 -9.71 10.75 1.32
C GLU A 165 -10.23 9.31 1.24
N ASP A 166 -10.74 8.89 0.08
CA ASP A 166 -11.19 7.50 -0.09
C ASP A 166 -10.04 6.50 0.09
N THR A 167 -8.81 6.84 -0.32
CA THR A 167 -7.63 6.00 -0.08
C THR A 167 -7.31 5.90 1.41
N LEU A 168 -7.41 6.99 2.17
CA LEU A 168 -7.24 6.98 3.62
C LEU A 168 -8.35 6.18 4.32
N LEU A 169 -9.59 6.33 3.87
CA LEU A 169 -10.71 5.53 4.35
C LEU A 169 -10.49 4.03 4.04
N ALA A 170 -10.03 3.70 2.84
CA ALA A 170 -9.67 2.33 2.49
C ALA A 170 -8.57 1.78 3.41
N ALA A 171 -7.57 2.59 3.74
CA ALA A 171 -6.52 2.21 4.67
C ALA A 171 -7.07 1.95 6.08
N ASP A 172 -7.92 2.83 6.60
CA ASP A 172 -8.56 2.66 7.92
C ASP A 172 -9.44 1.40 7.95
N LEU A 173 -10.28 1.19 6.93
CA LEU A 173 -11.07 -0.04 6.75
C LEU A 173 -10.19 -1.27 6.58
N GLY A 174 -9.01 -1.10 5.98
CA GLY A 174 -7.97 -2.11 5.85
C GLY A 174 -7.20 -2.34 7.14
N GLY A 175 -7.43 -1.54 8.19
CA GLY A 175 -6.76 -1.51 9.49
C GLY A 175 -5.29 -1.09 9.40
N LEU A 176 -5.01 -0.10 8.56
CA LEU A 176 -3.77 0.66 8.49
C LEU A 176 -4.07 2.09 8.94
N THR A 177 -3.36 2.57 9.96
CA THR A 177 -3.50 3.96 10.42
C THR A 177 -2.63 4.87 9.58
N LEU A 178 -3.25 5.59 8.64
CA LEU A 178 -2.58 6.53 7.73
C LEU A 178 -3.16 7.94 7.87
N GLY A 179 -2.32 8.96 7.69
CA GLY A 179 -2.74 10.34 7.44
C GLY A 179 -2.29 10.83 6.06
N HIS A 180 -2.59 12.08 5.72
CA HIS A 180 -2.20 12.65 4.41
C HIS A 180 -0.69 12.58 4.13
N GLY A 181 0.14 12.72 5.16
CA GLY A 181 1.61 12.61 5.05
C GLY A 181 2.12 11.18 4.85
N ASP A 182 1.22 10.19 4.79
CA ASP A 182 1.52 8.79 4.49
C ASP A 182 1.05 8.40 3.08
N LEU A 183 0.49 9.34 2.32
CA LEU A 183 0.25 9.15 0.89
C LEU A 183 1.43 9.71 0.10
N LEU A 184 1.95 8.91 -0.82
CA LEU A 184 3.06 9.30 -1.69
C LEU A 184 2.63 9.26 -3.15
N ASP A 185 3.02 10.25 -3.93
CA ASP A 185 2.70 10.23 -5.35
C ASP A 185 3.53 9.15 -6.06
N GLU A 186 2.87 8.30 -6.84
CA GLU A 186 3.47 7.20 -7.61
C GLU A 186 4.74 7.60 -8.40
N PRO A 187 4.76 8.70 -9.19
CA PRO A 187 6.00 9.09 -9.89
C PRO A 187 7.14 9.47 -8.94
N LEU A 188 6.82 10.03 -7.77
CA LEU A 188 7.84 10.34 -6.76
C LEU A 188 8.36 9.07 -6.10
N ALA A 189 7.50 8.09 -5.80
CA ALA A 189 7.90 6.79 -5.27
C ALA A 189 8.88 6.08 -6.22
N ALA A 190 8.57 6.07 -7.52
CA ALA A 190 9.44 5.48 -8.54
C ALA A 190 10.81 6.19 -8.61
N PHE A 191 10.82 7.52 -8.57
CA PHE A 191 12.06 8.30 -8.57
C PHE A 191 12.91 8.07 -7.31
N LEU A 192 12.27 7.96 -6.14
CA LEU A 192 12.96 7.66 -4.88
C LEU A 192 13.59 6.26 -4.88
N ASP A 193 12.90 5.24 -5.41
CA ASP A 193 13.47 3.90 -5.57
C ASP A 193 14.67 3.91 -6.53
N PHE A 194 14.59 4.66 -7.63
CA PHE A 194 15.71 4.84 -8.56
C PHE A 194 16.94 5.45 -7.87
N ILE A 195 16.78 6.57 -7.14
CA ILE A 195 17.88 7.19 -6.38
C ILE A 195 18.43 6.21 -5.33
N ALA A 196 17.58 5.50 -4.62
CA ALA A 196 18.00 4.57 -3.58
C ALA A 196 18.86 3.42 -4.14
N ARG A 197 18.58 2.95 -5.36
CA ARG A 197 19.33 1.86 -6.02
C ARG A 197 20.62 2.33 -6.69
N GLN A 198 20.59 3.50 -7.34
CA GLN A 198 21.73 3.99 -8.14
C GLN A 198 22.67 4.90 -7.34
N GLY A 199 22.23 5.38 -6.17
CA GLY A 199 22.94 6.37 -5.38
C GLY A 199 22.86 7.77 -5.97
N HIS A 200 23.28 8.78 -5.19
CA HIS A 200 23.20 10.19 -5.59
C HIS A 200 24.03 10.53 -6.83
N ALA A 201 25.07 9.75 -7.12
CA ALA A 201 25.93 9.93 -8.30
C ALA A 201 25.17 9.80 -9.63
N ALA A 202 24.01 9.12 -9.64
CA ALA A 202 23.15 9.05 -10.82
C ALA A 202 22.46 10.37 -11.18
N LEU A 203 22.54 11.37 -10.28
CA LEU A 203 22.04 12.73 -10.50
C LEU A 203 23.15 13.70 -10.93
N ASP A 204 24.41 13.28 -10.89
CA ASP A 204 25.54 14.10 -11.31
C ASP A 204 25.43 14.37 -12.83
N GLY A 205 25.40 15.65 -13.22
CA GLY A 205 25.31 16.10 -14.62
C GLY A 205 23.93 16.59 -15.08
N ILE A 206 22.85 16.39 -14.30
CA ILE A 206 21.51 16.91 -14.65
C ILE A 206 21.46 18.46 -14.59
N SER A 207 22.39 19.09 -13.88
CA SER A 207 22.49 20.55 -13.79
C SER A 207 23.18 21.24 -14.97
N GLU A 208 23.77 20.50 -15.92
CA GLU A 208 24.57 21.10 -17.00
C GLU A 208 23.81 21.31 -18.32
N GLU A 209 22.60 20.76 -18.48
CA GLU A 209 21.77 20.97 -19.67
C GLU A 209 20.48 21.75 -19.32
N THR A 210 20.62 23.07 -19.17
CA THR A 210 19.51 24.00 -19.39
C THR A 210 19.96 25.05 -20.41
N GLU A 211 19.78 24.72 -21.69
CA GLU A 211 19.62 25.70 -22.78
C GLU A 211 18.12 25.89 -23.09
#